data_AF-I7MA02-F1
#
_entry.id   AF-I7MA02-F1
#
_cell.length_a   1.000
_cell.length_b   1.000
_cell.length_c   1.000
_cell.angle_alpha   90.00
_cell.angle_beta   90.00
_cell.angle_gamma   90.00
#
_symmetry.space_group_name_H-M   'P 1'
#
loop_
_entity.id
_entity.type
_entity.pdbx_description
1 polymer ?
#
loop_
_entity_poly.entity_id
_entity_poly.type
_entity_poly.pdbx_seq_one_letter_code
_entity_poly.pdbx_strand_id
1 'polypeptide(L)'
;MDKKLQYEMQKAENEQNDMLPFMDDEGELAKKCLSNIDSWMKEEDVEFFNKCLKKLGLCERKGLDGQIMLYPVKSKERKLEKEEFQEMMSRLYTVKTHHNQFSHLNKAAIEEIEKQKQSSKKMNSVYKQYSKSVQNSKMSRAKEGNNNIRQKQSKLDNQSALY
;
A
#
# COMPACT_ATOMS: atom_id res chain seq x y z
N MET A 1 39.91 12.59 -72.79
CA MET A 1 38.66 12.89 -72.07
C MET A 1 38.82 14.21 -71.34
N ASP A 2 37.82 15.07 -71.43
CA ASP A 2 37.85 16.40 -70.82
C ASP A 2 37.71 16.25 -69.29
N LYS A 3 38.60 16.89 -68.52
CA LYS A 3 38.65 16.76 -67.05
C LYS A 3 37.36 17.26 -66.40
N LYS A 4 36.71 18.22 -67.04
CA LYS A 4 35.42 18.76 -66.60
C LYS A 4 34.30 17.73 -66.73
N LEU A 5 34.32 16.94 -67.81
CA LEU A 5 33.34 15.89 -68.05
C LEU A 5 33.49 14.73 -67.07
N GLN A 6 34.71 14.36 -66.69
CA GLN A 6 34.96 13.35 -65.65
C GLN A 6 34.46 13.79 -64.27
N TYR A 7 34.60 15.07 -63.93
CA TYR A 7 34.11 15.62 -62.67
C TYR A 7 32.58 15.65 -62.60
N GLU A 8 31.90 16.02 -63.70
CA GLU A 8 30.43 15.97 -63.76
C GLU A 8 29.89 14.54 -63.72
N MET A 9 30.56 13.57 -64.36
CA MET A 9 30.17 12.16 -64.28
C MET A 9 30.32 11.60 -62.85
N GLN A 10 31.42 11.89 -62.15
CA GLN A 10 31.60 11.48 -60.75
C GLN A 10 30.60 12.16 -59.80
N LYS A 11 30.23 13.41 -60.09
CA LYS A 11 29.23 14.14 -59.31
C LYS A 11 27.83 13.53 -59.49
N ALA A 12 27.47 13.15 -60.72
CA ALA A 12 26.19 12.51 -61.00
C ALA A 12 26.07 11.09 -60.41
N GLU A 13 27.16 10.31 -60.38
CA GLU A 13 27.19 8.99 -59.73
C GLU A 13 27.05 9.09 -58.20
N ASN A 14 27.60 10.13 -57.57
CA ASN A 14 27.46 10.34 -56.13
C ASN A 14 26.07 10.88 -55.75
N GLU A 15 25.46 11.75 -56.56
CA GLU A 15 24.10 12.26 -56.31
C GLU A 15 23.01 11.19 -56.48
N GLN A 16 23.24 10.14 -57.27
CA GLN A 16 22.33 8.98 -57.34
C GLN A 16 22.39 8.07 -56.10
N ASN A 17 23.49 8.08 -55.34
CA ASN A 17 23.64 7.25 -54.13
C ASN A 17 23.10 7.90 -52.85
N ASP A 18 22.83 9.21 -52.85
CA ASP A 18 22.22 9.93 -51.71
C ASP A 18 20.67 9.97 -51.77
N MET A 19 20.06 9.36 -52.79
CA MET A 19 18.63 9.10 -52.76
C MET A 19 18.35 7.92 -51.83
N LEU A 20 17.94 8.25 -50.60
CA LEU A 20 17.33 7.32 -49.65
C LEU A 20 16.37 6.35 -50.39
N PRO A 21 16.45 5.04 -50.15
CA PRO A 21 15.51 4.10 -50.74
C PRO A 21 14.11 4.53 -50.33
N PHE A 22 13.27 4.87 -51.30
CA PHE A 22 11.83 5.00 -51.10
C PHE A 22 11.34 3.65 -50.57
N MET A 23 11.09 3.58 -49.26
CA MET A 23 10.45 2.42 -48.67
C MET A 23 8.96 2.57 -48.93
N ASP A 24 8.44 1.79 -49.89
CA ASP A 24 7.05 1.84 -50.35
C ASP A 24 6.01 1.40 -49.30
N ASP A 25 6.45 0.99 -48.11
CA ASP A 25 5.58 0.62 -47.00
C ASP A 25 5.61 1.69 -45.89
N GLU A 26 4.72 2.69 -46.00
CA GLU A 26 4.44 3.67 -44.93
C GLU A 26 4.23 3.01 -43.55
N GLY A 27 3.70 1.78 -43.54
CA GLY A 27 3.47 0.99 -42.32
C GLY A 27 4.75 0.47 -41.64
N GLU A 28 5.83 0.18 -42.38
CA GLU A 28 7.12 -0.19 -41.80
C GLU A 28 7.89 1.02 -41.28
N LEU A 29 7.84 2.14 -42.02
CA LEU A 29 8.46 3.39 -41.59
C LEU A 29 7.82 3.89 -40.29
N ALA A 30 6.49 3.85 -40.18
CA ALA A 30 5.78 4.20 -38.96
C ALA A 30 6.16 3.30 -37.77
N LYS A 31 6.30 1.98 -37.98
CA LYS A 31 6.73 1.05 -36.92
C LYS A 31 8.17 1.29 -36.46
N LYS A 32 9.09 1.53 -37.39
CA LYS A 32 10.51 1.83 -37.08
C LYS A 32 10.66 3.18 -36.37
N CYS A 33 9.87 4.18 -36.78
CA CYS A 33 9.79 5.47 -36.10
C CYS A 33 9.21 5.30 -34.69
N LEU A 34 8.08 4.59 -34.51
CA LEU A 34 7.50 4.33 -33.19
C LEU A 34 8.42 3.53 -32.26
N SER A 35 9.18 2.57 -32.76
CA SER A 35 10.15 1.82 -31.93
C SER A 35 11.38 2.65 -31.54
N ASN A 36 11.71 3.69 -32.31
CA ASN A 36 12.92 4.51 -32.11
C ASN A 36 12.65 5.91 -31.53
N ILE A 37 11.41 6.41 -31.50
CA ILE A 37 11.05 7.70 -30.87
C ILE A 37 11.45 7.69 -29.38
N ASP A 38 11.22 6.57 -28.72
CA ASP A 38 11.65 6.32 -27.36
C ASP A 38 13.18 6.28 -27.25
N SER A 39 13.91 5.84 -28.27
CA SER A 39 15.38 5.77 -28.25
C SER A 39 16.04 7.11 -28.55
N TRP A 40 15.41 7.97 -29.37
CA TRP A 40 15.97 9.24 -29.83
C TRP A 40 15.68 10.42 -28.90
N MET A 41 14.60 10.37 -28.11
CA MET A 41 14.42 11.31 -26.99
C MET A 41 15.27 10.95 -25.76
N LYS A 42 15.88 9.77 -25.69
CA LYS A 42 16.48 9.28 -24.43
C LYS A 42 17.93 9.68 -24.19
N GLU A 43 18.80 9.82 -25.18
CA GLU A 43 20.23 10.03 -24.86
C GLU A 43 20.54 11.43 -24.32
N GLU A 44 20.09 12.50 -25.00
CA GLU A 44 20.32 13.87 -24.54
C GLU A 44 19.59 14.17 -23.22
N ASP A 45 18.37 13.67 -23.05
CA ASP A 45 17.60 13.83 -21.82
C ASP A 45 18.18 13.01 -20.67
N VAL A 46 18.69 11.80 -20.93
CA VAL A 46 19.37 10.98 -19.90
C VAL A 46 20.69 11.63 -19.50
N GLU A 47 21.45 12.19 -20.44
CA GLU A 47 22.67 12.95 -20.12
C GLU A 47 22.36 14.21 -19.31
N PHE A 48 21.34 14.98 -19.71
CA PHE A 48 20.88 16.15 -18.98
C PHE A 48 20.40 15.79 -17.58
N PHE A 49 19.60 14.73 -17.46
CA PHE A 49 19.11 14.20 -16.20
C PHE A 49 20.25 13.75 -15.29
N ASN A 50 21.21 12.97 -15.81
CA ASN A 50 22.39 12.54 -15.08
C ASN A 50 23.26 13.73 -14.62
N LYS A 51 23.39 14.76 -15.45
CA LYS A 51 24.09 16.01 -15.11
C LYS A 51 23.37 16.75 -13.98
N CYS A 52 22.04 16.79 -14.00
CA CYS A 52 21.22 17.37 -12.94
C CYS A 52 21.33 16.59 -11.63
N LEU A 53 21.21 15.25 -11.67
CA LEU A 53 21.41 14.40 -10.51
C LEU A 53 22.81 14.59 -9.90
N LYS A 54 23.86 14.64 -10.73
CA LYS A 54 25.23 14.87 -10.26
C LYS A 54 25.40 16.23 -9.59
N LYS A 55 24.77 17.30 -10.09
CA LYS A 55 24.75 18.61 -9.42
C LYS A 55 24.07 18.55 -8.05
N LEU A 56 22.96 17.83 -7.94
CA LEU A 56 22.28 17.57 -6.67
C LEU A 56 23.11 16.64 -5.75
N GLY A 57 24.05 15.89 -6.32
CA GLY A 57 24.83 14.89 -5.60
C GLY A 57 24.02 13.62 -5.35
N LEU A 58 23.17 13.25 -6.31
CA LEU A 58 22.40 12.02 -6.35
C LEU A 58 22.90 11.13 -7.49
N CYS A 59 22.62 9.83 -7.38
CA CYS A 59 22.88 8.81 -8.38
C CYS A 59 21.79 7.75 -8.34
N GLU A 60 21.52 7.12 -9.47
CA GLU A 60 20.60 5.99 -9.54
C GLU A 60 21.28 4.71 -9.07
N ARG A 61 20.60 3.94 -8.21
CA ARG A 61 20.96 2.56 -7.88
C ARG A 61 19.71 1.70 -7.80
N LYS A 62 19.88 0.40 -8.07
CA LYS A 62 18.80 -0.58 -7.86
C LYS A 62 18.64 -0.86 -6.37
N GLY A 63 17.41 -0.74 -5.87
CA GLY A 63 17.00 -1.15 -4.54
C GLY A 63 16.98 -2.68 -4.40
N LEU A 64 16.63 -3.15 -3.21
CA LEU A 64 16.54 -4.58 -2.88
C LEU A 64 15.45 -5.32 -3.67
N ASP A 65 14.43 -4.57 -4.10
CA ASP A 65 13.31 -5.02 -4.93
C ASP A 65 13.59 -4.91 -6.44
N GLY A 66 14.77 -4.41 -6.83
CA GLY A 66 15.15 -4.17 -8.22
C GLY A 66 14.65 -2.85 -8.80
N GLN A 67 13.91 -2.03 -8.03
CA GLN A 67 13.45 -0.72 -8.47
C GLN A 67 14.62 0.27 -8.53
N ILE A 68 14.64 1.14 -9.55
CA ILE A 68 15.62 2.23 -9.64
C ILE A 68 15.23 3.32 -8.64
N MET A 69 16.15 3.64 -7.73
CA MET A 69 15.98 4.67 -6.70
C MET A 69 17.16 5.65 -6.72
N LEU A 70 16.89 6.87 -6.26
CA LEU A 70 17.90 7.92 -6.12
C LEU A 70 18.59 7.84 -4.76
N TYR A 71 19.93 7.73 -4.78
CA TYR A 71 20.78 7.71 -3.59
C TYR A 71 21.81 8.84 -3.65
N PRO A 72 22.27 9.37 -2.50
CA PRO A 72 23.42 10.26 -2.48
C PRO A 72 24.66 9.62 -3.13
N VAL A 73 25.49 10.43 -3.81
CA VAL A 73 26.82 9.98 -4.22
C VAL A 73 27.67 9.65 -3.00
N LYS A 74 28.56 8.65 -3.10
CA LYS A 74 29.37 8.13 -1.97
C LYS A 74 30.10 9.20 -1.16
N SER A 75 30.51 10.30 -1.78
CA SER A 75 31.17 11.42 -1.11
C SER A 75 30.24 12.25 -0.22
N LYS A 76 28.93 12.25 -0.52
CA LYS A 76 27.87 12.90 0.25
C LYS A 76 27.07 11.91 1.11
N GLU A 77 27.35 10.61 1.02
CA GLU A 77 26.75 9.60 1.90
C GLU A 77 27.23 9.87 3.34
N ARG A 78 26.31 10.37 4.18
CA ARG A 78 26.58 10.54 5.60
C ARG A 78 26.69 9.15 6.24
N LYS A 79 27.82 8.87 6.87
CA LYS A 79 27.96 7.70 7.75
C LYS A 79 27.24 8.00 9.05
N LEU A 80 26.33 7.13 9.44
CA LEU A 80 25.69 7.20 10.75
C LEU A 80 26.71 6.83 11.82
N GLU A 81 26.72 7.60 12.90
CA GLU A 81 27.50 7.23 14.08
C GLU A 81 26.87 6.02 14.77
N LYS A 82 27.66 5.33 15.60
CA LYS A 82 27.23 4.08 16.24
C LYS A 82 25.96 4.29 17.08
N GLU A 83 25.85 5.41 17.77
CA GLU A 83 24.69 5.77 18.59
C GLU A 83 23.44 6.00 17.74
N GLU A 84 23.56 6.77 16.64
CA GLU A 84 22.47 7.02 15.71
C GLU A 84 21.98 5.74 15.04
N PHE A 85 22.92 4.86 14.68
CA PHE A 85 22.60 3.55 14.13
C PHE A 85 21.84 2.70 15.15
N GLN A 86 22.29 2.65 16.40
CA GLN A 86 21.62 1.93 17.48
C GLN A 86 20.22 2.49 17.77
N GLU A 87 20.05 3.81 17.77
CA GLU A 87 18.75 4.45 17.98
C GLU A 87 17.79 4.12 16.83
N MET A 88 18.25 4.22 15.58
CA MET A 88 17.47 3.88 14.40
C MET A 88 17.04 2.40 14.44
N MET A 89 17.98 1.50 14.72
CA MET A 89 17.68 0.07 14.87
C MET A 89 16.67 -0.17 16.00
N SER A 90 16.81 0.54 17.12
CA SER A 90 15.87 0.44 18.22
C SER A 90 14.47 0.89 17.81
N ARG A 91 14.35 1.98 17.04
CA ARG A 91 13.04 2.45 16.54
C ARG A 91 12.38 1.49 15.57
N LEU A 92 13.16 0.82 14.72
CA LEU A 92 12.65 -0.07 13.67
C LEU A 92 12.30 -1.47 14.20
N TYR A 93 13.12 -2.01 15.10
CA TYR A 93 13.05 -3.42 15.48
C TYR A 93 12.63 -3.66 16.93
N THR A 94 12.66 -2.66 17.80
CA THR A 94 12.15 -2.85 19.17
C THR A 94 10.64 -2.83 19.12
N VAL A 95 10.02 -3.91 19.61
CA VAL A 95 8.57 -3.96 19.79
C VAL A 95 8.19 -2.79 20.67
N LYS A 96 7.41 -1.84 20.13
CA LYS A 96 6.83 -0.77 20.92
C LYS A 96 5.97 -1.43 21.99
N THR A 97 6.51 -1.54 23.19
CA THR A 97 5.68 -1.81 24.36
C THR A 97 4.67 -0.66 24.36
N HIS A 98 3.37 -0.98 24.41
CA HIS A 98 2.32 0.02 24.48
C HIS A 98 2.47 0.80 25.79
N HIS A 99 3.43 1.71 25.83
CA HIS A 99 3.54 2.70 26.87
C HIS A 99 2.45 3.71 26.57
N ASN A 100 1.48 3.79 27.49
CA ASN A 100 0.31 4.67 27.51
C ASN A 100 0.09 5.48 26.22
N GLN A 101 -1.01 5.19 25.52
CA GLN A 101 -1.50 5.91 24.33
C GLN A 101 -1.61 7.45 24.51
N PHE A 102 -1.39 7.96 25.73
CA PHE A 102 -1.51 9.34 26.16
C PHE A 102 -0.21 9.92 26.72
N SER A 103 0.97 9.35 26.43
CA SER A 103 2.26 9.85 26.94
C SER A 103 2.55 11.32 26.61
N HIS A 104 1.88 11.87 25.60
CA HIS A 104 1.96 13.27 25.17
C HIS A 104 0.96 14.20 25.89
N LEU A 105 0.04 13.66 26.69
CA LEU A 105 -0.96 14.45 27.42
C LEU A 105 -0.44 14.86 28.80
N ASN A 106 -0.93 15.99 29.31
CA ASN A 106 -0.66 16.42 30.68
C ASN A 106 -1.23 15.39 31.68
N LYS A 107 -0.55 15.18 32.81
CA LYS A 107 -0.91 14.19 33.84
C LYS A 107 -2.38 14.26 34.25
N ALA A 108 -2.91 15.47 34.42
CA ALA A 108 -4.32 15.68 34.77
C ALA A 108 -5.29 15.11 33.71
N ALA A 109 -4.99 15.28 32.41
CA ALA A 109 -5.80 14.75 31.33
C ALA A 109 -5.72 13.21 31.24
N ILE A 110 -4.55 12.63 31.54
CA ILE A 110 -4.37 11.18 31.59
C ILE A 110 -5.23 10.57 32.70
N GLU A 111 -5.22 11.16 33.91
CA GLU A 111 -6.03 10.70 35.04
C GLU A 111 -7.54 10.79 34.76
N GLU A 112 -7.99 11.84 34.09
CA GLU A 112 -9.41 12.01 33.75
C GLU A 112 -9.89 10.99 32.72
N ILE A 113 -9.07 10.71 31.70
CA ILE A 113 -9.33 9.65 30.72
C ILE A 113 -9.37 8.28 31.41
N GLU A 114 -8.48 8.04 32.38
CA GLU A 114 -8.47 6.77 33.11
C GLU A 114 -9.70 6.60 34.00
N LYS A 115 -10.13 7.67 34.69
CA LYS A 115 -11.39 7.70 35.46
C LYS A 115 -12.61 7.44 34.58
N GLN A 116 -12.68 8.05 33.39
CA GLN A 116 -13.75 7.77 32.43
C GLN A 116 -13.74 6.31 31.96
N LYS A 117 -12.57 5.75 31.63
CA LYS A 117 -12.46 4.34 31.22
C LYS A 117 -12.90 3.38 32.34
N GLN A 118 -12.59 3.68 33.59
CA GLN A 118 -13.04 2.87 34.74
C GLN A 118 -14.55 2.97 34.96
N SER A 119 -15.16 4.15 34.83
CA SER A 119 -16.62 4.30 34.96
C SER A 119 -17.38 3.60 33.84
N SER A 120 -16.89 3.68 32.59
CA SER A 120 -17.47 2.95 31.46
C SER A 120 -17.39 1.43 31.62
N LYS A 121 -16.29 0.90 32.20
CA LYS A 121 -16.17 -0.54 32.51
C LYS A 121 -17.21 -1.00 33.52
N LYS A 122 -17.46 -0.22 34.58
CA LYS A 122 -18.50 -0.51 35.59
C LYS A 122 -19.91 -0.48 34.98
N MET A 123 -20.22 0.50 34.14
CA MET A 123 -21.51 0.57 33.44
C MET A 123 -21.73 -0.64 32.53
N ASN A 124 -20.70 -1.05 31.78
CA ASN A 124 -20.78 -2.22 30.91
C ASN A 124 -20.92 -3.54 31.68
N SER A 125 -20.34 -3.68 32.87
CA SER A 125 -20.56 -4.87 33.70
C SER A 125 -21.98 -4.93 34.25
N VAL A 126 -22.54 -3.80 34.68
CA VAL A 126 -23.94 -3.72 35.15
C VAL A 126 -24.91 -4.05 34.02
N TYR A 127 -24.70 -3.52 32.82
CA TYR A 127 -25.53 -3.83 31.65
C TYR A 127 -25.43 -5.32 31.24
N LYS A 128 -24.24 -5.93 31.32
CA LYS A 128 -24.08 -7.39 31.10
C LYS A 128 -24.79 -8.24 32.16
N GLN A 129 -24.85 -7.79 33.41
CA GLN A 129 -25.61 -8.47 34.46
C GLN A 129 -27.11 -8.33 34.26
N TYR A 130 -27.59 -7.13 33.90
CA TYR A 130 -29.00 -6.88 33.61
C TYR A 130 -29.50 -7.64 32.38
N SER A 131 -28.72 -7.68 31.30
CA SER A 131 -29.10 -8.44 30.10
C SER A 131 -29.18 -9.95 30.36
N LYS A 132 -28.28 -10.51 31.19
CA LYS A 132 -28.36 -11.93 31.62
C LYS A 132 -29.57 -12.20 32.51
N SER A 133 -29.92 -11.31 33.44
CA SER A 133 -31.08 -11.52 34.33
C SER A 133 -32.41 -11.47 33.57
N VAL A 134 -32.53 -10.61 32.56
CA VAL A 134 -33.72 -10.52 31.68
C VAL A 134 -33.85 -11.73 30.76
N GLN A 135 -32.76 -12.34 30.30
CA GLN A 135 -32.82 -13.59 29.54
C GLN A 135 -33.24 -14.78 30.42
N ASN A 136 -32.78 -14.82 31.67
CA ASN A 136 -33.16 -15.88 32.61
C ASN A 136 -34.64 -15.78 33.03
N SER A 137 -35.20 -14.58 33.21
CA SER A 137 -36.62 -14.42 33.57
C SER A 137 -37.59 -14.84 32.44
N LYS A 138 -37.19 -14.69 31.17
CA LYS A 138 -37.96 -15.17 30.02
C LYS A 138 -37.97 -16.70 29.91
N MET A 139 -36.86 -17.38 30.23
CA MET A 139 -36.83 -18.85 30.27
C MET A 139 -37.65 -19.44 31.44
N SER A 140 -37.67 -18.79 32.60
CA SER A 140 -38.45 -19.28 33.75
C SER A 140 -39.96 -19.23 33.49
N ARG A 141 -40.45 -18.17 32.83
CA ARG A 141 -41.87 -18.05 32.43
C ARG A 141 -42.30 -19.08 31.38
N ALA A 142 -41.41 -19.47 30.47
CA ALA A 142 -41.68 -20.52 29.49
C ALA A 142 -41.84 -21.92 30.12
N LYS A 143 -41.22 -22.17 31.29
CA LYS A 143 -41.34 -23.44 32.01
C LYS A 143 -42.62 -23.54 32.86
N GLU A 144 -43.13 -22.43 33.39
CA GLU A 144 -44.42 -22.41 34.12
C GLU A 144 -45.63 -22.63 33.20
N GLY A 145 -45.59 -22.15 31.95
CA GLY A 145 -46.65 -22.38 30.97
C GLY A 145 -46.83 -23.86 30.59
N ASN A 146 -45.74 -24.63 30.51
CA ASN A 146 -45.79 -26.04 30.12
C ASN A 146 -46.33 -26.98 31.23
N ASN A 147 -46.16 -26.63 32.51
CA ASN A 147 -46.70 -27.44 33.60
C ASN A 147 -48.23 -27.34 33.72
N ASN A 148 -48.81 -26.18 33.40
CA ASN A 148 -50.27 -26.00 33.38
C ASN A 148 -50.97 -26.68 32.20
N ILE A 149 -50.30 -26.81 31.05
CA ILE A 149 -50.84 -27.54 29.89
C ILE A 149 -50.81 -29.05 30.14
N ARG A 150 -49.70 -29.58 30.69
CA ARG A 150 -49.55 -31.01 30.97
C ARG A 150 -50.53 -31.54 32.04
N GLN A 151 -50.90 -30.72 33.03
CA GLN A 151 -51.94 -31.09 34.02
C GLN A 151 -53.36 -31.05 33.46
N LYS A 152 -53.63 -30.29 32.40
CA LYS A 152 -54.96 -30.28 31.76
C LYS A 152 -55.14 -31.47 30.83
N GLN A 153 -54.09 -31.92 30.13
CA GLN A 153 -54.15 -33.13 29.30
C GLN A 153 -54.44 -34.39 30.13
N SER A 154 -53.78 -34.58 31.27
CA SER A 154 -53.98 -35.77 32.11
C SER A 154 -55.37 -35.88 32.75
N LYS A 155 -56.12 -34.77 32.82
CA LYS A 155 -57.53 -34.79 33.30
C LYS A 155 -58.52 -35.16 32.19
N LEU A 156 -58.19 -34.92 30.92
CA LEU A 156 -59.02 -35.30 29.79
C LEU A 156 -58.87 -36.79 29.46
N ASP A 157 -57.65 -37.32 29.52
CA ASP A 157 -57.38 -38.74 29.19
C ASP A 157 -58.03 -39.72 30.19
N ASN A 158 -58.25 -39.30 31.44
CA ASN A 158 -58.94 -40.12 32.45
C ASN A 158 -60.47 -40.11 32.33
N GLN A 159 -61.06 -39.18 31.58
CA GLN A 159 -62.51 -39.17 31.32
C GLN A 159 -62.89 -40.04 30.12
N SER A 160 -61.95 -40.27 29.20
CA SER A 160 -62.14 -41.12 28.02
C SER A 160 -62.11 -42.62 28.31
N ALA A 161 -61.69 -43.03 29.51
CA ALA A 161 -61.56 -44.44 29.91
C ALA A 161 -62.80 -45.01 30.63
N LEU A 162 -63.90 -44.25 30.70
CA LEU A 162 -65.14 -44.63 31.40
C LEU A 162 -66.38 -44.70 30.50
N TYR A 163 -66.20 -44.76 29.18
CA TYR A 163 -67.27 -45.06 28.22
C TYR A 163 -66.82 -46.10 27.19
#